data_AF-A0A4C2EQQ1-F1
#
_entry.id   AF-A0A4C2EQQ1-F1
#
_cell.length_a   1.000
_cell.length_b   1.000
_cell.length_c   1.000
_cell.angle_alpha   90.00
_cell.angle_beta   90.00
_cell.angle_gamma   90.00
#
_symmetry.space_group_name_H-M   'P 1'
#
loop_
_entity.id
_entity.type
_entity.pdbx_description
1 polymer ?
#
loop_
_entity_poly.entity_id
_entity_poly.type
_entity_poly.pdbx_seq_one_letter_code
_entity_poly.pdbx_strand_id
1 'polypeptide(L)'
;MEKPSVKCALLATMIAKHKWGTPITEEALLNLSAIGDDYPTAREVYADLRSGPYIIYRGTRGIELDKSNFDSLADVLYHECGWEAWEIESRLKHYEGIDDHDWS
;
A
#
# COMPACT_ATOMS: atom_id res chain seq x y z
N MET A 1 -14.60 -14.24 -2.62
CA MET A 1 -13.54 -13.26 -2.31
C MET A 1 -13.74 -12.87 -0.86
N GLU A 2 -12.81 -13.25 0.01
CA GLU A 2 -12.79 -12.75 1.38
C GLU A 2 -12.53 -11.23 1.35
N LYS A 3 -13.05 -10.50 2.35
CA LYS A 3 -12.79 -9.07 2.45
C LYS A 3 -11.28 -8.89 2.68
N PRO A 4 -10.58 -8.07 1.87
CA PRO A 4 -9.16 -7.83 2.10
C PRO A 4 -8.96 -7.28 3.51
N SER A 5 -7.84 -7.64 4.13
CA SER A 5 -7.46 -7.04 5.42
C SER A 5 -7.44 -5.52 5.30
N VAL A 6 -7.60 -4.82 6.43
CA VAL A 6 -7.57 -3.36 6.44
C VAL A 6 -6.26 -2.83 5.85
N LYS A 7 -5.12 -3.47 6.15
CA LYS A 7 -3.82 -3.15 5.55
C LYS A 7 -3.86 -3.23 4.02
N CYS A 8 -4.37 -4.34 3.49
CA CYS A 8 -4.46 -4.56 2.05
C CYS A 8 -5.43 -3.60 1.36
N ALA A 9 -6.54 -3.24 2.02
CA ALA A 9 -7.47 -2.23 1.50
C ALA A 9 -6.82 -0.84 1.43
N LEU A 10 -6.03 -0.45 2.44
CA LEU A 10 -5.31 0.82 2.45
C LEU A 10 -4.23 0.85 1.35
N LEU A 11 -3.42 -0.20 1.24
CA LEU A 11 -2.38 -0.30 0.20
C LEU A 11 -2.98 -0.30 -1.22
N ALA A 12 -4.05 -1.06 -1.43
CA ALA A 12 -4.78 -1.07 -2.71
C ALA A 12 -5.26 0.34 -3.10
N THR A 13 -5.78 1.10 -2.14
CA THR A 13 -6.19 2.50 -2.36
C THR A 13 -5.01 3.39 -2.72
N MET A 14 -3.88 3.27 -2.03
CA MET A 14 -2.68 4.05 -2.34
C MET A 14 -2.21 3.79 -3.77
N ILE A 15 -2.17 2.53 -4.18
CA ILE A 15 -1.79 2.10 -5.53
C ILE A 15 -2.78 2.59 -6.59
N ALA A 16 -4.09 2.46 -6.33
CA ALA A 16 -5.12 2.76 -7.32
C ALA A 16 -5.46 4.25 -7.46
N LYS A 17 -5.38 5.02 -6.37
CA LYS A 17 -5.90 6.39 -6.29
C LYS A 17 -4.81 7.45 -6.12
N HIS A 18 -3.67 7.10 -5.54
CA HIS A 18 -2.61 8.07 -5.28
C HIS A 18 -1.48 7.90 -6.29
N LYS A 19 -1.39 8.87 -7.20
CA LYS A 19 -0.28 9.03 -8.14
C LYS A 19 1.02 8.90 -7.37
N TRP A 20 1.70 7.78 -7.59
CA TRP A 20 2.94 7.34 -6.95
C TRP A 20 3.82 8.54 -6.57
N GLY A 21 4.10 8.72 -5.28
CA GLY A 21 4.88 9.85 -4.74
C GLY A 21 4.09 11.13 -4.41
N THR A 22 2.76 11.06 -4.28
CA THR A 22 1.96 12.14 -3.68
C THR A 22 1.47 11.69 -2.29
N PRO A 23 1.78 12.42 -1.21
CA PRO A 23 1.30 12.08 0.12
C PRO A 23 -0.23 12.07 0.22
N ILE A 24 -0.77 11.09 0.95
CA ILE A 24 -2.18 11.01 1.35
C ILE A 24 -2.30 11.10 2.86
N THR A 25 -3.22 11.93 3.36
CA THR A 25 -3.50 12.04 4.79
C THR A 25 -4.21 10.78 5.31
N GLU A 26 -4.10 10.53 6.61
CA GLU A 26 -4.82 9.44 7.28
C GLU A 26 -6.31 9.46 6.96
N GLU A 27 -6.98 10.58 7.23
CA GLU A 27 -8.41 10.74 7.00
C GLU A 27 -8.80 10.47 5.54
N ALA A 28 -8.05 11.01 4.58
CA ALA A 28 -8.32 10.76 3.17
C ALA A 28 -8.15 9.28 2.81
N LEU A 29 -7.10 8.63 3.32
CA LEU A 29 -6.84 7.22 3.03
C LEU A 29 -7.91 6.31 3.63
N LEU A 30 -8.33 6.55 4.87
CA LEU A 30 -9.40 5.78 5.51
C LEU A 30 -10.73 5.94 4.76
N ASN A 31 -11.08 7.17 4.37
CA ASN A 31 -12.34 7.45 3.67
C ASN A 31 -12.39 6.93 2.23
N LEU A 32 -11.25 6.80 1.56
CA LEU A 32 -11.18 6.26 0.20
C LEU A 32 -11.09 4.74 0.15
N SER A 33 -10.75 4.10 1.27
CA SER A 33 -10.46 2.66 1.31
C SER A 33 -11.69 1.82 1.60
N ALA A 34 -11.71 0.60 1.05
CA ALA A 34 -12.79 -0.37 1.24
C ALA A 34 -12.75 -1.06 2.62
N ILE A 35 -12.61 -0.28 3.70
CA ILE A 35 -12.47 -0.76 5.08
C ILE A 35 -13.82 -1.02 5.77
N GLY A 36 -14.94 -0.56 5.20
CA GLY A 36 -16.26 -0.59 5.85
C GLY A 36 -16.29 0.34 7.06
N ASP A 37 -16.95 -0.07 8.15
CA ASP A 37 -17.07 0.74 9.37
C ASP A 37 -15.90 0.56 10.36
N ASP A 38 -14.84 -0.15 9.98
CA ASP A 38 -13.73 -0.54 10.86
C ASP A 38 -12.65 0.56 10.98
N TYR A 39 -13.08 1.77 11.29
CA TYR A 39 -12.19 2.92 11.46
C TYR A 39 -11.21 2.78 12.63
N PRO A 40 -11.56 2.19 13.80
CA PRO A 40 -10.60 2.00 14.87
C PRO A 40 -9.38 1.17 14.44
N THR A 41 -9.60 -0.02 13.86
CA THR A 41 -8.51 -0.86 13.36
C THR A 41 -7.78 -0.19 12.20
N ALA A 42 -8.48 0.55 11.33
CA ALA A 42 -7.81 1.24 10.24
C ALA A 42 -6.87 2.36 10.69
N ARG A 43 -7.15 3.04 11.80
CA ARG A 43 -6.21 4.01 12.40
C ARG A 43 -4.96 3.33 12.95
N GLU A 44 -5.13 2.18 13.60
CA GLU A 44 -4.00 1.39 14.11
C GLU A 44 -3.12 0.88 12.96
N VAL A 45 -3.73 0.29 11.94
CA VAL A 45 -3.00 -0.18 10.76
C VAL A 45 -2.34 0.97 10.00
N TYR A 46 -2.98 2.14 9.91
CA TYR A 46 -2.33 3.33 9.36
C TYR A 46 -1.12 3.74 10.19
N ALA A 47 -1.19 3.62 11.52
CA ALA A 47 -0.07 3.89 12.40
C ALA A 47 1.11 2.97 12.10
N ASP A 48 0.86 1.68 11.91
CA ASP A 48 1.89 0.70 11.56
C ASP A 48 2.46 0.93 10.16
N LEU A 49 1.61 1.27 9.18
CA LEU A 49 2.03 1.56 7.81
C LEU A 49 3.05 2.72 7.75
N ARG A 50 2.96 3.71 8.64
CA ARG A 50 3.94 4.82 8.71
C ARG A 50 5.38 4.35 8.93
N SER A 51 5.58 3.13 9.44
CA SER A 51 6.88 2.53 9.68
C SER A 51 7.27 1.47 8.63
N GLY A 52 6.44 1.25 7.60
CA GLY A 52 6.74 0.30 6.53
C GLY A 52 7.92 0.79 5.65
N PRO A 53 8.80 -0.13 5.18
CA PRO A 53 9.98 0.24 4.38
C PRO A 53 9.60 0.82 3.01
N TYR A 54 8.41 0.51 2.51
CA TYR A 54 7.83 1.03 1.27
C TYR A 54 6.99 2.31 1.47
N ILE A 55 7.06 2.94 2.65
CA ILE A 55 6.33 4.17 2.98
C ILE A 55 7.29 5.27 3.41
N ILE A 56 7.10 6.47 2.83
CA ILE A 56 7.70 7.69 3.34
C ILE A 56 6.64 8.46 4.14
N TYR A 57 6.90 8.63 5.44
CA TYR A 57 6.07 9.50 6.28
C TYR A 57 6.45 10.97 6.12
N ARG A 58 5.49 11.81 5.72
CA ARG A 58 5.67 13.24 5.44
C ARG A 58 5.02 14.15 6.51
N GLY A 59 4.89 13.65 7.73
CA GLY A 59 4.30 14.40 8.84
C GLY A 59 2.81 14.69 8.61
N THR A 60 2.41 15.95 8.75
CA THR A 60 1.01 16.37 8.56
C THR A 60 0.49 16.20 7.13
N ARG A 61 1.39 16.03 6.14
CA ARG A 61 1.01 15.71 4.75
C ARG A 61 0.60 14.24 4.58
N GLY A 62 0.80 13.39 5.59
CA GLY A 62 0.45 11.99 5.57
C GLY A 62 1.57 11.07 5.08
N ILE A 63 1.21 9.98 4.38
CA ILE A 63 2.13 8.96 3.88
C ILE A 63 2.16 8.92 2.36
N GLU A 64 3.29 8.58 1.77
CA GLU A 64 3.43 8.28 0.34
C GLU A 64 4.17 6.96 0.14
N LEU A 65 3.94 6.31 -1.01
CA LEU A 65 4.67 5.11 -1.40
C LEU A 65 6.11 5.48 -1.79
N ASP A 66 7.08 4.74 -1.24
CA ASP A 66 8.51 4.90 -1.52
C ASP A 66 8.94 4.13 -2.78
N LYS A 67 9.06 4.83 -3.91
CA LYS A 67 9.33 4.23 -5.23
C LYS A 67 10.67 3.49 -5.33
N SER A 68 11.61 3.73 -4.41
CA SER A 68 12.89 3.01 -4.38
C SER A 68 12.84 1.69 -3.60
N ASN A 69 11.73 1.38 -2.93
CA ASN A 69 11.56 0.19 -2.08
C ASN A 69 10.27 -0.59 -2.44
N PHE A 70 9.97 -0.70 -3.74
CA PHE A 70 8.74 -1.38 -4.19
C PHE A 70 8.85 -2.90 -4.24
N ASP A 71 10.06 -3.45 -4.12
CA ASP A 71 10.30 -4.85 -3.82
C ASP A 71 9.59 -5.27 -2.52
N SER A 72 9.84 -4.53 -1.44
CA SER A 72 9.20 -4.78 -0.15
C SER A 72 7.68 -4.58 -0.19
N LEU A 73 7.18 -3.69 -1.06
CA LEU A 73 5.74 -3.51 -1.28
C LEU A 73 5.16 -4.71 -2.03
N ALA A 74 5.85 -5.20 -3.06
CA ALA A 74 5.44 -6.33 -3.87
C ALA A 74 5.32 -7.61 -3.04
N ASP A 75 6.29 -7.88 -2.15
CA ASP A 75 6.21 -8.99 -1.18
C ASP A 75 4.94 -8.94 -0.33
N VAL A 76 4.62 -7.77 0.22
CA VAL A 76 3.41 -7.59 1.05
C VAL A 76 2.15 -7.80 0.21
N LEU A 77 2.10 -7.24 -1.00
CA LEU A 77 0.95 -7.41 -1.88
C LEU A 77 0.73 -8.87 -2.26
N TYR A 78 1.82 -9.60 -2.54
CA TYR A 78 1.78 -10.99 -2.96
C TYR A 78 1.46 -11.92 -1.79
N HIS A 79 2.31 -11.95 -0.76
CA HIS A 79 2.22 -12.91 0.34
C HIS A 79 1.13 -12.59 1.36
N GLU A 80 0.89 -11.30 1.66
CA GLU A 80 -0.11 -10.92 2.67
C GLU A 80 -1.46 -10.54 2.07
N CYS A 81 -1.45 -9.88 0.91
CA CYS A 81 -2.70 -9.41 0.29
C CYS A 81 -3.25 -10.33 -0.79
N GLY A 82 -2.51 -11.38 -1.16
CA GLY A 82 -2.96 -12.39 -2.13
C GLY A 82 -3.18 -11.81 -3.53
N TRP A 83 -2.46 -10.75 -3.89
CA TRP A 83 -2.45 -10.25 -5.25
C TRP A 83 -1.67 -11.21 -6.13
N GLU A 84 -2.12 -11.39 -7.36
CA GLU A 84 -1.39 -12.19 -8.32
C GLU A 84 -0.12 -11.45 -8.80
N ALA A 85 0.96 -12.17 -9.08
CA ALA A 85 2.21 -11.56 -9.54
C ALA A 85 2.00 -10.65 -10.77
N TRP A 86 1.22 -11.09 -11.76
CA TRP A 86 0.92 -10.29 -12.96
C TRP A 86 0.16 -8.98 -12.65
N GLU A 87 -0.66 -8.98 -11.59
CA GLU A 87 -1.39 -7.79 -11.15
C GLU A 87 -0.45 -6.76 -10.53
N ILE A 88 0.55 -7.24 -9.79
CA ILE A 88 1.56 -6.41 -9.16
C ILE A 88 2.51 -5.87 -10.23
N GLU A 89 3.04 -6.72 -11.11
CA GLU A 89 3.87 -6.31 -12.26
C GLU A 89 3.16 -5.26 -13.11
N SER A 90 1.89 -5.49 -13.49
CA SER A 90 1.16 -4.52 -14.33
C SER A 90 1.04 -3.14 -13.68
N ARG A 91 1.03 -3.06 -12.34
CA ARG A 91 0.88 -1.81 -11.59
C ARG A 91 2.24 -1.20 -11.20
N LEU A 92 3.26 -2.02 -10.99
CA LEU A 92 4.56 -1.61 -10.46
C LEU A 92 5.73 -1.63 -11.46
N LYS A 93 5.55 -2.11 -12.71
CA LYS A 93 6.58 -2.27 -13.77
C LYS A 93 7.46 -1.05 -14.14
N HIS A 94 7.25 0.11 -13.52
CA HIS A 94 8.03 1.33 -13.80
C HIS A 94 8.83 1.79 -12.58
N TYR A 95 8.90 0.95 -11.54
CA TYR A 95 9.52 1.28 -10.26
C TYR A 95 10.67 0.32 -9.94
N GLU A 96 11.61 0.82 -9.14
CA GLU A 96 12.82 0.12 -8.79
C GLU A 96 12.50 -1.13 -7.96
N GLY A 97 13.22 -2.23 -8.22
CA GLY A 97 13.09 -3.51 -7.50
C GLY A 97 12.05 -4.49 -8.07
N ILE A 98 11.28 -4.10 -9.11
CA ILE A 98 10.22 -4.96 -9.67
C ILE A 98 10.71 -5.83 -10.84
N ASP A 99 11.58 -5.31 -11.70
CA ASP A 99 12.01 -6.02 -12.92
C ASP A 99 12.77 -7.33 -12.61
N ASP A 100 13.41 -7.41 -11.44
CA ASP A 100 14.16 -8.58 -10.95
C ASP A 100 13.52 -9.22 -9.70
N HIS A 101 12.24 -8.93 -9.41
CA HIS A 101 11.58 -9.41 -8.19
C HIS A 101 11.43 -10.93 -8.18
N ASP A 102 11.91 -11.58 -7.10
CA ASP A 102 11.71 -13.00 -6.88
C ASP A 102 10.37 -13.23 -6.16
N TRP A 103 9.43 -13.92 -6.80
CA TRP A 103 8.10 -14.20 -6.27
C TRP A 103 8.01 -15.56 -5.53
N SER A 104 9.15 -16.23 -5.35
CA SER A 104 9.22 -17.63 -4.87
C SER A 104 9.23 -17.81 -3.36
#